data_AF-A0A392NPW7-F1
#
_entry.id   AF-A0A392NPW7-F1
#
_cell.length_a   1.000
_cell.length_b   1.000
_cell.length_c   1.000
_cell.angle_alpha   90.00
_cell.angle_beta   90.00
_cell.angle_gamma   90.00
#
_symmetry.space_group_name_H-M   'P 1'
#
loop_
_entity.id
_entity.type
_entity.pdbx_description
1 polymer ?
#
loop_
_entity_poly.entity_id
_entity_poly.type
_entity_poly.pdbx_seq_one_letter_code
_entity_poly.pdbx_strand_id
1 'polypeptide(L)'
;IYGEYVSGSISDEHRQNVIRNSCPGAGACGGMYTANTMASAIEAMGMSLPYSSSTPAEDPLKLDECRLAGKYLLELLKMDLKPRDIITRKSLRNAMVIVMALGGSTNAVLHLIAIAK
;
A
#
# COMPACT_ATOMS: atom_id res chain seq x y z
N ILE A 1 3.12 21.07 -10.26
CA ILE A 1 4.00 21.34 -11.43
C ILE A 1 3.30 21.90 -12.66
N TYR A 2 2.34 21.22 -13.33
CA TYR A 2 1.74 21.78 -14.56
C TYR A 2 0.90 23.03 -14.25
N GLY A 3 0.08 22.97 -13.20
CA GLY A 3 -0.70 24.13 -12.73
C GLY A 3 0.19 25.32 -12.35
N GLU A 4 1.27 25.08 -11.59
CA GLU A 4 2.26 26.12 -11.24
C GLU A 4 2.89 26.75 -12.49
N TYR A 5 3.24 25.94 -13.49
CA TYR A 5 3.81 26.44 -14.75
C TYR A 5 2.81 27.31 -15.53
N VAL A 6 1.59 26.82 -15.73
CA VAL A 6 0.54 27.56 -16.46
C VAL A 6 0.15 28.86 -15.74
N SER A 7 0.18 28.86 -14.40
CA SER A 7 -0.08 30.06 -13.59
C SER A 7 1.06 31.09 -13.63
N GLY A 8 2.22 30.76 -14.20
CA GLY A 8 3.42 31.60 -14.20
C GLY A 8 4.21 31.58 -12.90
N SER A 9 3.92 30.64 -11.98
CA SER A 9 4.60 30.54 -10.68
C SER A 9 6.00 29.92 -10.77
N ILE A 10 6.26 29.11 -11.81
CA ILE A 10 7.56 28.47 -12.05
C ILE A 10 7.96 28.57 -13.52
N SER A 11 9.26 28.54 -13.81
CA SER A 11 9.79 28.46 -15.17
C SER A 11 9.64 27.06 -15.78
N ASP A 12 9.73 26.95 -17.11
CA ASP A 12 9.73 25.64 -17.76
C ASP A 12 10.93 24.79 -17.36
N GLU A 13 12.10 25.41 -17.14
CA GLU A 13 13.30 24.75 -16.63
C GLU A 13 13.06 24.11 -15.26
N HIS A 14 12.43 24.84 -14.32
CA HIS A 14 12.08 24.30 -13.02
C HIS A 14 11.08 23.14 -13.15
N ARG A 15 10.06 23.27 -14.00
CA ARG A 15 9.08 22.20 -14.27
C ARG A 15 9.79 20.92 -14.75
N GLN A 16 10.72 21.05 -15.70
CA GLN A 16 11.49 19.91 -16.22
C GLN A 16 12.38 19.28 -15.16
N ASN A 17 12.98 20.08 -14.28
CA ASN A 17 13.77 19.58 -13.17
C ASN A 17 12.92 18.72 -12.22
N VAL A 18 11.72 19.18 -11.82
CA VAL A 18 10.84 18.40 -10.96
C VAL A 18 10.44 17.08 -11.63
N ILE A 19 10.12 17.09 -12.92
CA ILE A 19 9.79 15.85 -13.66
C ILE A 19 10.93 14.84 -13.60
N ARG A 20 12.18 15.27 -13.81
CA ARG A 20 13.35 14.38 -13.81
C ARG A 20 13.67 13.78 -12.43
N ASN A 21 13.26 14.44 -11.35
CA ASN A 21 13.61 14.05 -9.99
C ASN A 21 12.43 13.49 -9.15
N SER A 22 11.21 13.46 -9.69
CA SER A 22 10.02 13.01 -8.95
C SER A 22 9.99 11.50 -8.68
N CYS A 23 10.69 10.70 -9.50
CA CYS A 23 10.71 9.24 -9.42
C CYS A 23 12.16 8.72 -9.44
N PRO A 24 12.85 8.70 -8.29
CA PRO A 24 14.28 8.40 -8.24
C PRO A 24 14.62 6.90 -8.37
N GLY A 25 13.63 6.01 -8.25
CA GLY A 25 13.86 4.57 -8.22
C GLY A 25 12.56 3.77 -8.21
N ALA A 26 12.65 2.50 -7.80
CA ALA A 26 11.52 1.59 -7.76
C ALA A 26 10.61 1.86 -6.54
N GLY A 27 9.32 1.58 -6.72
CA GLY A 27 8.33 1.66 -5.65
C GLY A 27 7.00 2.24 -6.10
N ALA A 28 6.00 2.14 -5.23
CA ALA A 28 4.73 2.83 -5.42
C ALA A 28 4.87 4.33 -5.10
N CYS A 29 3.84 5.12 -5.40
CA CYS A 29 3.80 6.53 -5.01
C CYS A 29 3.95 6.68 -3.49
N GLY A 30 4.89 7.52 -3.03
CA GLY A 30 5.27 7.60 -1.60
C GLY A 30 4.23 8.22 -0.66
N GLY A 31 3.25 8.94 -1.17
CA GLY A 31 2.16 9.51 -0.36
C GLY A 31 1.09 8.49 0.03
N MET A 32 0.13 8.89 0.87
CA MET A 32 -1.01 8.05 1.24
C MET A 32 -2.10 8.00 0.18
N TYR A 33 -1.69 7.66 -1.05
CA TYR A 33 -2.57 7.39 -2.17
C TYR A 33 -3.08 5.95 -2.13
N THR A 34 -3.75 5.51 -3.19
CA THR A 34 -4.43 4.20 -3.23
C THR A 34 -3.48 3.03 -2.94
N ALA A 35 -2.25 3.03 -3.46
CA ALA A 35 -1.31 1.93 -3.24
C ALA A 35 -0.98 1.72 -1.76
N ASN A 36 -0.49 2.77 -1.08
CA ASN A 36 -0.14 2.67 0.34
C ASN A 36 -1.39 2.50 1.22
N THR A 37 -2.52 3.13 0.85
CA THR A 37 -3.78 2.93 1.56
C THR A 37 -4.20 1.46 1.55
N MET A 38 -4.17 0.82 0.38
CA MET A 38 -4.55 -0.58 0.25
C MET A 38 -3.53 -1.52 0.89
N ALA A 39 -2.23 -1.23 0.78
CA ALA A 39 -1.19 -2.00 1.45
C ALA A 39 -1.42 -2.01 2.98
N SER A 40 -1.61 -0.84 3.60
CA SER A 40 -1.87 -0.73 5.04
C SER A 40 -3.21 -1.36 5.44
N ALA A 41 -4.25 -1.21 4.62
CA ALA A 41 -5.55 -1.84 4.86
C ALA A 41 -5.46 -3.37 4.82
N ILE A 42 -4.71 -3.94 3.87
CA ILE A 42 -4.52 -5.39 3.70
C ILE A 42 -3.69 -5.97 4.85
N GLU A 43 -2.64 -5.27 5.30
CA GLU A 43 -1.89 -5.67 6.49
C GLU A 43 -2.78 -5.64 7.75
N ALA A 44 -3.58 -4.59 7.93
CA ALA A 44 -4.55 -4.49 9.04
C ALA A 44 -5.68 -5.55 8.98
N MET A 45 -5.97 -6.06 7.78
CA MET A 45 -6.91 -7.16 7.55
C MET A 45 -6.30 -8.53 7.90
N GLY A 46 -4.98 -8.60 8.10
CA GLY A 46 -4.24 -9.83 8.39
C GLY A 46 -3.82 -10.62 7.16
N MET A 47 -3.87 -10.02 5.97
CA MET A 47 -3.55 -10.69 4.71
C MET A 47 -2.11 -10.46 4.23
N SER A 48 -1.35 -9.62 4.94
CA SER A 48 0.08 -9.42 4.74
C SER A 48 0.83 -9.63 6.05
N LEU A 49 2.13 -9.95 5.95
CA LEU A 49 2.99 -10.02 7.12
C LEU A 49 3.17 -8.63 7.74
N PRO A 50 3.42 -8.54 9.06
CA PRO A 50 3.76 -7.27 9.69
C PRO A 50 4.92 -6.57 8.96
N TYR A 51 4.82 -5.25 8.86
CA TYR A 51 5.75 -4.33 8.17
C TYR A 51 5.65 -4.32 6.64
N SER A 52 4.92 -5.26 6.02
CA SER A 52 4.83 -5.39 4.56
C SER A 52 4.39 -4.09 3.87
N SER A 53 3.46 -3.35 4.49
CA SER A 53 2.93 -2.09 3.95
C SER A 53 3.85 -0.88 4.12
N SER A 54 4.86 -0.97 5.00
CA SER A 54 5.72 0.16 5.36
C SER A 54 7.16 0.04 4.86
N THR A 55 7.65 -1.18 4.60
CA THR A 55 9.02 -1.39 4.14
C THR A 55 9.19 -0.88 2.70
N PRO A 56 10.12 0.07 2.44
CA PRO A 56 10.37 0.59 1.10
C PRO A 56 10.77 -0.50 0.10
N ALA A 57 10.50 -0.27 -1.19
CA ALA A 57 10.71 -1.26 -2.23
C ALA A 57 12.20 -1.68 -2.38
N GLU A 58 13.12 -0.73 -2.20
CA GLU A 58 14.56 -0.95 -2.34
C GLU A 58 15.24 -1.30 -1.00
N ASP A 59 14.48 -1.40 0.10
CA ASP A 59 15.02 -1.80 1.39
C ASP A 59 15.32 -3.31 1.40
N PRO A 60 16.52 -3.75 1.86
CA PRO A 60 16.86 -5.17 1.97
C PRO A 60 15.84 -6.00 2.76
N LEU A 61 15.15 -5.39 3.73
CA LEU A 61 14.09 -6.05 4.50
C LEU A 61 12.93 -6.53 3.62
N LYS A 62 12.66 -5.87 2.48
CA LYS A 62 11.63 -6.32 1.53
C LYS A 62 12.01 -7.65 0.88
N LEU A 63 13.28 -7.83 0.54
CA LEU A 63 13.79 -9.10 0.02
C LEU A 63 13.73 -10.20 1.08
N ASP A 64 14.03 -9.87 2.33
CA ASP A 64 13.94 -10.84 3.44
C ASP A 64 12.50 -11.25 3.73
N GLU A 65 11.56 -10.30 3.70
CA GLU A 65 10.12 -10.58 3.79
C GLU A 65 9.67 -11.55 2.69
N CYS A 66 10.07 -11.32 1.44
CA CYS A 66 9.76 -12.20 0.31
C CYS A 66 10.27 -13.64 0.53
N ARG A 67 11.46 -13.80 1.14
CA ARG A 67 12.00 -15.13 1.50
C ARG A 67 11.22 -15.78 2.64
N LEU A 68 10.80 -14.99 3.62
CA LEU A 68 10.03 -15.46 4.79
C LEU A 68 8.60 -15.85 4.45
N ALA A 69 7.98 -15.21 3.44
CA ALA A 69 6.60 -15.49 3.03
C ALA A 69 6.33 -16.98 2.76
N GLY A 70 7.29 -17.68 2.14
CA GLY A 70 7.18 -19.11 1.88
C GLY A 70 7.08 -19.96 3.16
N LYS A 71 7.81 -19.58 4.21
CA LYS A 71 7.75 -20.25 5.52
C LYS A 71 6.37 -20.08 6.16
N TYR A 72 5.83 -18.86 6.14
CA TYR A 72 4.49 -18.61 6.69
C TYR A 72 3.40 -19.31 5.90
N LEU A 73 3.49 -19.31 4.56
CA LEU A 73 2.52 -20.00 3.71
C LEU A 73 2.48 -21.52 4.00
N LEU A 74 3.64 -22.14 4.24
CA LEU A 74 3.69 -23.56 4.64
C LEU A 74 2.95 -23.81 5.97
N GLU A 75 3.07 -22.92 6.94
CA GLU A 75 2.33 -23.04 8.21
C GLU A 75 0.82 -22.83 8.01
N LEU A 76 0.41 -21.87 7.17
CA LEU A 76 -1.00 -21.68 6.81
C LEU A 76 -1.61 -22.93 6.18
N LEU A 77 -0.86 -23.61 5.31
CA LEU A 77 -1.29 -24.88 4.70
C LEU A 77 -1.46 -26.00 5.75
N LYS A 78 -0.53 -26.13 6.70
CA LYS A 78 -0.64 -27.12 7.78
C LYS A 78 -1.84 -26.85 8.69
N MET A 79 -2.14 -25.58 8.94
CA MET A 79 -3.28 -25.14 9.75
C MET A 79 -4.62 -25.20 8.99
N ASP A 80 -4.59 -25.43 7.68
CA ASP A 80 -5.74 -25.24 6.77
C ASP A 80 -6.40 -23.85 6.96
N LEU A 81 -5.59 -22.82 7.22
CA LEU A 81 -6.06 -21.46 7.45
C LEU A 81 -6.25 -20.74 6.12
N LYS A 82 -7.51 -20.57 5.70
CA LYS A 82 -7.89 -20.04 4.39
C LYS A 82 -8.18 -18.54 4.45
N PRO A 83 -8.19 -17.83 3.30
CA PRO A 83 -8.53 -16.41 3.27
C PRO A 83 -9.89 -16.08 3.91
N ARG A 84 -10.92 -16.93 3.79
CA ARG A 84 -12.23 -16.71 4.42
C ARG A 84 -12.21 -16.83 5.95
N ASP A 85 -11.21 -17.51 6.51
CA ASP A 85 -11.03 -17.62 7.95
C ASP A 85 -10.38 -16.33 8.53
N ILE A 86 -9.60 -15.62 7.71
CA ILE A 86 -8.92 -14.36 8.06
C ILE A 86 -9.78 -13.15 7.70
N ILE A 87 -10.34 -13.10 6.49
CA ILE A 87 -11.18 -12.02 5.97
C ILE A 87 -12.61 -12.20 6.51
N THR A 88 -12.82 -11.63 7.67
CA THR A 88 -14.09 -11.61 8.40
C THR A 88 -14.61 -10.18 8.48
N ARG A 89 -15.87 -10.02 8.91
CA ARG A 89 -16.43 -8.69 9.19
C ARG A 89 -15.56 -7.87 10.18
N LYS A 90 -14.87 -8.53 11.12
CA LYS A 90 -13.99 -7.85 12.08
C LYS A 90 -12.69 -7.36 11.42
N SER A 91 -12.04 -8.18 10.60
CA SER A 91 -10.79 -7.76 9.93
C SER A 91 -11.06 -6.73 8.82
N LEU A 92 -12.17 -6.83 8.10
CA LEU A 92 -12.63 -5.78 7.18
C LEU A 92 -12.88 -4.46 7.93
N ARG A 93 -13.42 -4.51 9.16
CA ARG A 93 -13.56 -3.32 10.00
C ARG A 93 -12.21 -2.73 10.39
N ASN A 94 -11.23 -3.55 10.76
CA ASN A 94 -9.88 -3.08 11.08
C ASN A 94 -9.24 -2.38 9.87
N ALA A 95 -9.39 -2.95 8.67
CA ALA A 95 -8.94 -2.32 7.44
C ALA A 95 -9.57 -0.93 7.25
N MET A 96 -10.89 -0.80 7.43
CA MET A 96 -11.58 0.50 7.35
C MET A 96 -11.09 1.50 8.41
N VAL A 97 -10.85 1.04 9.65
CA VAL A 97 -10.32 1.90 10.73
C VAL A 97 -8.96 2.47 10.35
N ILE A 98 -8.06 1.64 9.80
CA ILE A 98 -6.74 2.09 9.37
C ILE A 98 -6.82 3.04 8.17
N VAL A 99 -7.70 2.77 7.19
CA VAL A 99 -7.95 3.71 6.10
C VAL A 99 -8.36 5.09 6.65
N MET A 100 -9.25 5.14 7.64
CA MET A 100 -9.68 6.40 8.25
C MET A 100 -8.57 7.06 9.06
N ALA A 101 -7.83 6.29 9.87
CA ALA A 101 -6.76 6.81 10.72
C ALA A 101 -5.60 7.42 9.92
N LEU A 102 -5.30 6.87 8.74
CA LEU A 102 -4.21 7.33 7.88
C LEU A 102 -4.66 8.39 6.85
N GLY A 103 -5.94 8.77 6.81
CA GLY A 103 -6.46 9.66 5.77
C GLY A 103 -6.34 9.06 4.37
N GLY A 104 -6.61 7.75 4.25
CA GLY A 104 -6.41 6.97 3.04
C GLY A 104 -7.31 7.37 1.87
N SER A 105 -6.92 6.93 0.68
CA SER A 105 -7.61 7.18 -0.58
C SER A 105 -9.08 6.73 -0.56
N THR A 106 -9.95 7.53 -1.17
CA THR A 106 -11.38 7.19 -1.36
C THR A 106 -11.58 5.92 -2.19
N ASN A 107 -10.62 5.56 -3.05
CA ASN A 107 -10.66 4.30 -3.82
C ASN A 107 -10.65 3.05 -2.93
N ALA A 108 -10.21 3.15 -1.67
CA ALA A 108 -10.29 2.05 -0.72
C ALA A 108 -11.74 1.58 -0.50
N VAL A 109 -12.73 2.46 -0.65
CA VAL A 109 -14.16 2.08 -0.56
C VAL A 109 -14.50 1.05 -1.63
N LEU A 110 -14.11 1.29 -2.89
CA LEU A 110 -14.40 0.39 -4.00
C LEU A 110 -13.69 -0.96 -3.83
N HIS A 111 -12.41 -0.93 -3.45
CA HIS A 111 -11.62 -2.14 -3.30
C HIS A 111 -12.05 -2.99 -2.10
N LEU A 112 -12.35 -2.39 -0.94
CA LEU A 112 -12.81 -3.14 0.22
C LEU A 112 -14.20 -3.76 0.01
N ILE A 113 -15.10 -3.07 -0.71
CA ILE A 113 -16.38 -3.65 -1.13
C ILE A 113 -16.15 -4.83 -2.08
N ALA A 114 -15.23 -4.70 -3.05
CA ALA A 114 -14.93 -5.78 -3.97
C ALA A 114 -14.31 -7.00 -3.28
N ILE A 115 -13.42 -6.80 -2.29
CA ILE A 115 -12.81 -7.87 -1.49
C ILE A 115 -13.85 -8.58 -0.61
N ALA A 116 -14.83 -7.84 -0.10
CA ALA A 116 -15.86 -8.38 0.79
C ALA A 116 -16.98 -9.14 0.06
N LYS A 117 -17.09 -9.01 -1.27
CA LYS A 117 -18.04 -9.74 -2.12
C LYS A 117 -17.55 -11.14 -2.44
#